data_AF-A0A846CGR7-F1
#
_entry.id   AF-A0A846CGR7-F1
#
_cell.length_a   1.000
_cell.length_b   1.000
_cell.length_c   1.000
_cell.angle_alpha   90.00
_cell.angle_beta   90.00
_cell.angle_gamma   90.00
#
_symmetry.space_group_name_H-M   'P 1'
#
loop_
_entity.id
_entity.type
_entity.pdbx_description
1 polymer ?
#
loop_
_entity_poly.entity_id
_entity_poly.type
_entity_poly.pdbx_seq_one_letter_code
_entity_poly.pdbx_strand_id
1 'polypeptide(L)'
;MLAPKKVNYREYINSYEWKNKGRIFIKRVGRRCQIFPWIKLTKYNIHHCTYKNLGQEKWNIDCIVLSKTAHNLIHGWLAGSLTVIRVSEQNKNPKNKYPNILQKIIHTYARIVGILLYLSKFI
;
A
#
# COMPACT_ATOMS: atom_id res chain seq x y z
N MET A 1 13.69 27.21 8.65
CA MET A 1 12.95 25.93 8.57
C MET A 1 13.95 24.80 8.76
N LEU A 2 13.80 23.97 9.78
CA LEU A 2 14.70 22.83 10.02
C LEU A 2 14.38 21.73 9.00
N ALA A 3 15.41 21.17 8.36
CA ALA A 3 15.24 20.03 7.46
C ALA A 3 14.57 18.87 8.21
N PRO A 4 13.58 18.17 7.61
CA PRO A 4 12.91 17.07 8.28
C PRO A 4 13.92 15.96 8.60
N LYS A 5 13.91 15.49 9.85
CA LYS A 5 14.75 14.40 10.34
C LYS A 5 14.57 13.17 9.43
N LYS A 6 15.67 12.65 8.89
CA LYS A 6 15.65 11.46 8.03
C LYS A 6 15.15 10.26 8.86
N VAL A 7 13.96 9.76 8.53
CA VAL A 7 13.33 8.62 9.23
C VAL A 7 14.06 7.32 8.86
N ASN A 8 14.55 6.58 9.85
CA ASN A 8 15.06 5.23 9.63
C ASN A 8 13.90 4.29 9.32
N TYR A 9 13.82 3.82 8.07
CA TYR A 9 12.72 2.97 7.60
C TYR A 9 12.51 1.71 8.45
N ARG A 10 13.59 1.02 8.82
CA ARG A 10 13.50 -0.26 9.54
C ARG A 10 12.99 -0.04 10.97
N GLU A 11 13.46 0.99 11.65
CA GLU A 11 12.96 1.34 12.98
C GLU A 11 11.50 1.79 12.91
N TYR A 12 11.19 2.65 11.94
CA TYR A 12 9.86 3.21 11.75
C TYR A 12 8.80 2.14 11.45
N ILE A 13 9.04 1.23 10.50
CA ILE A 13 8.05 0.20 10.14
C ILE A 13 7.79 -0.79 11.29
N ASN A 14 8.72 -0.90 12.25
CA ASN A 14 8.57 -1.74 13.44
C ASN A 14 8.01 -0.97 14.66
N SER A 15 7.93 0.35 14.56
CA SER A 15 7.50 1.24 15.65
C SER A 15 6.01 1.09 16.01
N TYR A 16 5.66 1.58 17.20
CA TYR A 16 4.26 1.72 17.62
C TYR A 16 3.49 2.69 16.71
N GLU A 17 4.14 3.78 16.28
CA GLU A 17 3.54 4.81 15.44
C GLU A 17 3.01 4.22 14.13
N TRP A 18 3.84 3.49 13.39
CA TRP A 18 3.42 2.84 12.15
C TRP A 18 2.31 1.82 12.37
N LYS A 19 2.42 0.99 13.42
CA LYS A 19 1.38 0.01 13.76
C LYS A 19 0.03 0.69 14.05
N ASN A 20 0.04 1.82 14.75
CA ASN A 20 -1.16 2.60 15.04
C ASN A 20 -1.74 3.25 13.78
N LYS A 21 -0.90 3.91 12.98
CA LYS A 21 -1.28 4.48 11.67
C LYS A 21 -1.92 3.43 10.77
N GLY A 22 -1.33 2.23 10.78
CA GLY A 22 -1.86 1.13 10.01
C GLY A 22 -3.22 0.61 10.48
N ARG A 23 -3.45 0.53 11.80
CA ARG A 23 -4.78 0.24 12.36
C ARG A 23 -5.82 1.25 11.89
N ILE A 24 -5.48 2.54 11.89
CA ILE A 24 -6.37 3.61 11.43
C ILE A 24 -6.73 3.42 9.95
N PHE A 25 -5.74 3.15 9.09
CA PHE A 25 -5.98 2.97 7.65
C PHE A 25 -6.87 1.76 7.37
N ILE A 26 -6.61 0.63 8.03
CA ILE A 26 -7.44 -0.58 7.93
C ILE A 26 -8.85 -0.32 8.44
N LYS A 27 -8.99 0.41 9.56
CA LYS A 27 -10.30 0.80 10.09
C LYS A 27 -11.05 1.64 9.07
N ARG A 28 -10.41 2.60 8.39
CA ARG A 28 -11.04 3.47 7.36
C ARG A 28 -11.72 2.70 6.25
N VAL A 29 -11.15 1.58 5.79
CA VAL A 29 -11.75 0.73 4.74
C VAL A 29 -12.58 -0.44 5.27
N GLY A 30 -12.98 -0.40 6.55
CA GLY A 30 -13.85 -1.44 7.13
C GLY A 30 -13.19 -2.83 7.18
N ARG A 31 -11.86 -2.88 7.26
CA ARG A 31 -11.07 -4.13 7.21
C ARG A 31 -11.27 -4.94 5.92
N ARG A 32 -11.57 -4.29 4.79
CA ARG A 32 -11.68 -4.93 3.47
C ARG A 32 -10.48 -4.58 2.58
N CYS A 33 -10.12 -5.49 1.68
CA CYS A 33 -9.07 -5.26 0.70
C CYS A 33 -9.53 -4.24 -0.35
N GLN A 34 -8.68 -3.27 -0.67
CA GLN A 34 -9.00 -2.24 -1.67
C GLN A 34 -8.93 -2.72 -3.13
N ILE A 35 -8.36 -3.91 -3.40
CA ILE A 35 -8.40 -4.53 -4.74
C ILE A 35 -9.51 -5.59 -4.83
N PHE A 36 -9.80 -6.27 -3.73
CA PHE A 36 -10.81 -7.32 -3.66
C PHE A 36 -11.76 -7.02 -2.49
N PRO A 37 -12.73 -6.10 -2.65
CA PRO A 37 -13.54 -5.57 -1.54
C PRO A 37 -14.42 -6.60 -0.82
N TRP A 38 -14.62 -7.78 -1.41
CA TRP A 38 -15.26 -8.93 -0.77
C TRP A 38 -14.35 -9.69 0.21
N ILE A 39 -13.03 -9.48 0.16
CA ILE A 39 -12.06 -10.14 1.06
C ILE A 39 -11.87 -9.30 2.33
N LYS A 40 -12.20 -9.91 3.48
CA LYS A 40 -11.90 -9.37 4.81
C LYS A 40 -10.44 -9.63 5.21
N LEU A 41 -9.82 -8.64 5.84
CA LEU A 41 -8.41 -8.71 6.22
C LEU A 41 -8.24 -9.41 7.57
N THR A 42 -7.44 -10.47 7.57
CA THR A 42 -7.07 -11.24 8.77
C THR A 42 -5.81 -10.70 9.45
N LYS A 43 -4.92 -10.03 8.71
CA LYS A 43 -3.66 -9.45 9.21
C LYS A 43 -3.48 -8.00 8.74
N TYR A 44 -2.59 -7.28 9.43
CA TYR A 44 -2.16 -5.94 9.04
C TYR A 44 -1.36 -6.02 7.76
N ASN A 45 -1.95 -5.54 6.65
CA ASN A 45 -1.27 -5.61 5.38
C ASN A 45 -1.50 -4.33 4.57
N ILE A 46 -0.58 -3.40 4.74
CA ILE A 46 -0.60 -2.08 4.12
C ILE A 46 0.46 -2.05 3.05
N HIS A 47 0.05 -1.59 1.89
CA HIS A 47 0.86 -1.43 0.72
C HIS A 47 1.28 0.04 0.58
N HIS A 48 2.59 0.28 0.55
CA HIS A 48 3.11 1.59 0.19
C HIS A 48 3.12 1.74 -1.33
N CYS A 49 2.30 2.63 -1.87
CA CYS A 49 2.39 3.07 -3.26
C CYS A 49 3.62 3.94 -3.51
N THR A 50 4.10 4.63 -2.46
CA THR A 50 5.33 5.44 -2.48
C THR A 50 5.90 5.59 -1.07
N TYR A 51 7.18 5.94 -0.97
CA TYR A 51 7.89 6.20 0.29
C TYR A 51 8.28 7.68 0.45
N LYS A 52 7.75 8.59 -0.39
CA LYS A 52 8.10 10.02 -0.38
C LYS A 52 7.80 10.71 0.96
N ASN A 53 6.72 10.30 1.63
CA ASN A 53 6.26 10.88 2.89
C ASN A 53 6.47 9.92 4.07
N LEU A 54 7.59 9.20 4.12
CA LEU A 54 7.86 8.24 5.19
C LEU A 54 7.78 8.92 6.57
N GLY A 55 6.99 8.36 7.49
CA GLY A 55 6.66 8.98 8.78
C GLY A 55 5.44 9.90 8.76
N GLN A 56 4.99 10.35 7.60
CA GLN A 56 3.85 11.27 7.41
C GLN A 56 2.90 10.79 6.32
N GLU A 57 2.81 9.48 6.12
CA GLU A 57 2.05 8.87 5.03
C GLU A 57 0.57 9.21 5.12
N LYS A 58 -0.01 9.52 3.98
CA LYS A 58 -1.44 9.77 3.84
C LYS A 58 -2.15 8.50 3.35
N TRP A 59 -3.20 8.13 4.07
CA TRP A 59 -4.12 7.07 3.62
C TRP A 59 -4.65 7.38 2.23
N ASN A 60 -4.74 6.33 1.41
CA ASN A 60 -5.27 6.36 0.04
C ASN A 60 -4.48 7.21 -0.97
N ILE A 61 -3.31 7.73 -0.58
CA ILE A 61 -2.38 8.45 -1.46
C ILE A 61 -1.05 7.70 -1.47
N ASP A 62 -0.39 7.66 -0.31
CA ASP A 62 0.88 7.00 -0.10
C ASP A 62 0.70 5.51 0.22
N CYS A 63 -0.40 5.18 0.92
CA CYS A 63 -0.68 3.83 1.41
C CYS A 63 -2.09 3.38 1.05
N ILE A 64 -2.22 2.14 0.57
CA ILE A 64 -3.50 1.43 0.40
C ILE A 64 -3.51 0.14 1.23
N VAL A 65 -4.69 -0.35 1.54
CA VAL A 65 -4.92 -1.50 2.41
C VAL A 65 -5.31 -2.70 1.55
N LEU A 66 -4.57 -3.80 1.66
CA LEU A 66 -4.70 -4.93 0.73
C LEU A 66 -4.62 -6.27 1.46
N SER A 67 -5.24 -7.31 0.89
CA SER A 67 -5.00 -8.69 1.33
C SER A 67 -3.60 -9.16 0.91
N LYS A 68 -3.11 -10.26 1.49
CA LYS A 68 -1.85 -10.90 1.06
C LYS A 68 -1.89 -11.26 -0.42
N THR A 69 -3.02 -11.78 -0.90
CA THR A 69 -3.22 -12.12 -2.31
C THR A 69 -3.07 -10.89 -3.22
N ALA A 70 -3.66 -9.76 -2.84
CA ALA A 70 -3.55 -8.52 -3.61
C ALA A 70 -2.13 -7.93 -3.58
N HIS A 71 -1.39 -8.06 -2.46
CA HIS A 71 0.05 -7.73 -2.42
C HIS A 71 0.85 -8.58 -3.40
N ASN A 72 0.62 -9.89 -3.38
CA ASN A 72 1.32 -10.82 -4.25
C ASN A 72 1.01 -10.58 -5.73
N LEU A 73 -0.24 -10.18 -6.05
CA LEU A 73 -0.62 -9.77 -7.40
C LEU A 73 0.24 -8.58 -7.87
N ILE A 74 0.37 -7.52 -7.05
CA ILE A 74 1.14 -6.32 -7.39
C ILE A 74 2.63 -6.62 -7.55
N HIS A 75 3.21 -7.33 -6.58
CA HIS A 75 4.66 -7.57 -6.52
C HIS A 75 5.11 -8.87 -7.19
N GLY A 76 4.20 -9.67 -7.75
CA GLY A 76 4.51 -10.84 -8.55
C GLY A 76 4.03 -10.62 -9.98
N TRP A 77 2.79 -11.04 -10.25
CA TRP A 77 2.26 -11.10 -11.61
C TRP A 77 2.29 -9.76 -12.35
N LEU A 78 1.84 -8.67 -11.71
CA LEU A 78 1.89 -7.33 -12.31
C LEU A 78 3.31 -6.78 -12.43
N ALA A 79 4.28 -7.35 -11.70
CA ALA A 79 5.68 -7.04 -11.85
C ALA A 79 6.37 -7.91 -12.93
N GLY A 80 5.62 -8.80 -13.61
CA GLY A 80 6.16 -9.71 -14.63
C GLY A 80 6.85 -10.95 -14.06
N SER A 81 6.51 -11.35 -12.83
CA SER A 81 7.13 -12.48 -12.13
C SER A 81 6.06 -13.49 -11.65
N LEU A 82 6.39 -14.78 -11.71
CA LEU A 82 5.55 -15.83 -11.10
C LEU A 82 5.64 -15.85 -9.57
N THR A 83 6.69 -15.25 -9.00
CA THR A 83 6.91 -15.14 -7.56
C THR A 83 6.94 -13.67 -7.12
N VAL A 84 6.73 -13.43 -5.82
CA VAL A 84 6.79 -12.08 -5.26
C VAL A 84 8.23 -11.56 -5.30
N ILE A 85 8.45 -10.46 -6.00
CA ILE A 85 9.74 -9.76 -6.07
C ILE A 85 9.71 -8.46 -5.28
N ARG A 86 10.86 -8.08 -4.73
CA ARG A 86 11.02 -6.78 -4.04
C ARG A 86 11.01 -5.66 -5.08
N VAL A 87 10.49 -4.49 -4.69
CA VAL A 87 10.52 -3.28 -5.53
C VAL A 87 11.94 -2.91 -5.95
N SER A 88 12.93 -3.09 -5.05
CA SER A 88 14.35 -2.87 -5.37
C SER A 88 14.84 -3.80 -6.47
N GLU A 89 14.35 -5.04 -6.51
CA GLU A 89 14.71 -6.02 -7.54
C GLU A 89 14.04 -5.66 -8.87
N GLN A 90 12.74 -5.38 -8.86
CA GLN A 90 12.01 -4.92 -10.05
C GLN A 90 12.69 -3.70 -10.70
N ASN A 91 13.14 -2.75 -9.88
CA ASN A 91 13.78 -1.52 -10.34
C ASN A 91 15.16 -1.70 -10.99
N LYS A 92 15.79 -2.89 -10.90
CA LYS A 92 17.00 -3.20 -11.68
C LYS A 92 16.71 -3.27 -13.18
N ASN A 93 15.47 -3.59 -13.56
CA ASN A 93 15.05 -3.54 -14.96
C ASN A 93 14.45 -2.16 -15.29
N PRO A 94 15.17 -1.31 -16.05
CA PRO A 94 14.69 0.04 -16.35
C PRO A 94 13.40 0.05 -17.18
N LYS A 95 13.15 -0.99 -17.99
CA LYS A 95 11.93 -1.10 -18.82
C LYS A 95 10.68 -1.46 -18.02
N ASN A 96 10.85 -1.93 -16.78
CA ASN A 96 9.75 -2.39 -15.94
C ASN A 96 9.83 -1.82 -14.51
N LYS A 97 10.27 -0.57 -14.39
CA LYS A 97 10.43 0.09 -13.09
C LYS A 97 9.10 0.23 -12.34
N TYR A 98 9.12 0.01 -11.03
CA TYR A 98 7.96 0.15 -10.17
C TYR A 98 7.59 1.63 -9.91
N PRO A 99 6.29 1.97 -9.86
CA PRO A 99 5.18 1.18 -10.39
C PRO A 99 5.16 1.30 -11.93
N ASN A 100 5.02 0.16 -12.62
CA ASN A 100 4.78 0.14 -14.06
C ASN A 100 3.32 0.54 -14.38
N ILE A 101 2.94 0.55 -15.67
CA ILE A 101 1.62 1.01 -16.09
C ILE A 101 0.47 0.20 -15.46
N LEU A 102 0.58 -1.13 -15.42
CA LEU A 102 -0.45 -2.00 -14.84
C LEU A 102 -0.55 -1.81 -13.32
N GLN A 103 0.59 -1.70 -12.64
CA GLN A 103 0.64 -1.41 -11.21
C GLN A 103 0.04 -0.03 -10.89
N LYS A 104 0.27 0.98 -11.74
CA LYS A 104 -0.37 2.32 -11.60
C LYS A 104 -1.88 2.23 -11.74
N ILE A 105 -2.38 1.53 -12.76
CA ILE A 105 -3.83 1.32 -12.98
C ILE A 105 -4.45 0.68 -11.74
N ILE A 106 -3.84 -0.40 -11.24
CA ILE A 106 -4.33 -1.14 -10.08
C ILE A 106 -4.25 -0.31 -8.78
N HIS A 107 -3.20 0.50 -8.59
CA HIS A 107 -3.17 1.44 -7.48
C HIS A 107 -4.30 2.47 -7.57
N THR A 108 -4.57 3.03 -8.75
CA THR A 108 -5.67 3.99 -8.95
C THR A 108 -7.03 3.36 -8.67
N TYR A 109 -7.29 2.15 -9.20
CA TYR A 109 -8.48 1.38 -8.89
C TYR A 109 -8.64 1.16 -7.38
N ALA A 110 -7.57 0.72 -6.70
CA ALA A 110 -7.59 0.50 -5.26
C ALA A 110 -7.92 1.78 -4.48
N ARG A 111 -7.45 2.94 -4.95
CA ARG A 111 -7.78 4.23 -4.33
C ARG A 111 -9.27 4.56 -4.46
N ILE A 112 -9.85 4.35 -5.64
CA ILE A 112 -11.28 4.57 -5.89
C ILE A 112 -12.10 3.68 -4.96
N VAL A 113 -11.82 2.37 -4.93
CA VAL A 113 -12.49 1.43 -4.03
C VAL A 113 -12.31 1.81 -2.56
N GLY A 114 -11.14 2.31 -2.18
CA GLY A 114 -10.88 2.81 -0.82
C GLY A 114 -11.80 3.96 -0.40
N ILE A 115 -12.07 4.90 -1.32
CA ILE A 115 -13.03 5.99 -1.10
C ILE A 115 -14.44 5.42 -0.96
N LEU A 116 -14.85 4.53 -1.87
CA LEU A 116 -16.19 3.93 -1.82
C LEU A 116 -16.43 3.16 -0.51
N LEU A 117 -15.46 2.35 -0.06
CA LEU A 117 -15.52 1.62 1.21
C LEU A 117 -15.53 2.53 2.44
N TYR A 118 -14.94 3.73 2.33
CA TYR A 118 -14.96 4.71 3.41
C TYR A 118 -16.31 5.42 3.48
N LEU A 119 -16.85 5.84 2.32
CA LEU A 119 -18.13 6.53 2.22
C LEU A 119 -19.32 5.63 2.56
N SER A 120 -19.25 4.33 2.23
CA SER A 120 -20.31 3.35 2.51
C SER A 120 -20.57 3.09 4.00
N LYS A 121 -19.92 3.82 4.90
CA LYS A 121 -20.13 3.76 6.35
C LYS A 121 -21.02 4.85 6.88
N PHE A 122 -21.33 5.82 6.03
CA PHE A 122 -22.18 6.97 6.34
C PHE A 122 -23.55 6.87 5.64
N ILE A 123 -23.79 5.73 4.99
CA ILE A 123 -25.05 5.33 4.36
C ILE A 123 -25.55 4.14 5.18
#